data_AF-A0A524AQF3-F1
#
_entry.id   AF-A0A524AQF3-F1
#
_cell.length_a   1.000
_cell.length_b   1.000
_cell.length_c   1.000
_cell.angle_alpha   90.00
_cell.angle_beta   90.00
_cell.angle_gamma   90.00
#
_symmetry.space_group_name_H-M   'P 1'
#
loop_
_entity.id
_entity.type
_entity.pdbx_description
1 polymer ?
#
loop_
_entity_poly.entity_id
_entity_poly.type
_entity_poly.pdbx_seq_one_letter_code
_entity_poly.pdbx_strand_id
1 'polypeptide(L)'
;MLVAVYADPGWRPLFVTTDGVVLETGGMLSHGAIVSREYGIPAVTGVRHATRQLHSGQWITVDGKNGVVSWTWKESTTDRKN
;
A
#
# COMPACT_ATOMS: atom_id res chain seq x y z
N MET A 1 2.62 -5.65 -0.89
CA MET A 1 2.09 -4.35 -0.43
C MET A 1 3.22 -3.50 0.12
N LEU A 2 3.38 -2.28 -0.40
CA LEU A 2 4.41 -1.34 0.01
C LEU A 2 3.76 -0.11 0.66
N VAL A 3 4.21 0.28 1.85
CA VAL A 3 3.73 1.47 2.56
C VAL A 3 4.93 2.35 2.88
N ALA A 4 4.91 3.61 2.44
CA ALA A 4 6.00 4.53 2.67
C ALA A 4 5.54 5.99 2.76
N VAL A 5 6.42 6.87 3.25
CA VAL A 5 6.13 8.31 3.29
C VAL A 5 6.18 8.92 1.89
N TYR A 6 7.20 8.60 1.10
CA TYR A 6 7.41 9.07 -0.27
C TYR A 6 7.90 7.93 -1.16
N ALA A 7 7.76 8.06 -2.48
CA ALA A 7 8.33 7.13 -3.45
C ALA A 7 9.71 7.58 -3.90
N ASP A 8 10.66 6.65 -3.95
CA ASP A 8 12.01 6.90 -4.48
C ASP A 8 12.14 6.32 -5.91
N PRO A 9 12.76 7.05 -6.86
CA PRO A 9 13.00 6.57 -8.22
C PRO A 9 13.78 5.24 -8.31
N GLY A 10 14.58 4.91 -7.29
CA GLY A 10 15.32 3.66 -7.17
C GLY A 10 14.46 2.43 -6.85
N TRP A 11 13.18 2.61 -6.51
CA TRP A 11 12.31 1.52 -6.08
C TRP A 11 11.73 0.67 -7.21
N ARG A 12 12.07 0.93 -8.47
CA ARG A 12 11.57 0.17 -9.63
C ARG A 12 11.57 -1.37 -9.42
N PRO A 13 12.62 -2.00 -8.85
CA PRO A 13 12.57 -3.45 -8.60
C PRO A 13 11.52 -3.89 -7.57
N LEU A 14 11.19 -3.04 -6.60
CA LEU A 14 10.18 -3.32 -5.57
C LEU A 14 8.76 -3.26 -6.11
N PHE A 15 8.54 -2.49 -7.18
CA PHE A 15 7.23 -2.42 -7.83
C PHE A 15 6.91 -3.74 -8.53
N VAL A 16 7.91 -4.42 -9.10
CA VAL A 16 7.74 -5.72 -9.76
C VAL A 16 7.19 -6.79 -8.81
N THR A 17 7.46 -6.68 -7.51
CA THR A 17 7.10 -7.69 -6.52
C THR A 17 5.96 -7.27 -5.59
N THR A 18 5.40 -6.06 -5.73
CA THR A 18 4.35 -5.58 -4.83
C THR A 18 2.99 -5.54 -5.51
N ASP A 19 1.97 -6.06 -4.81
CA ASP A 19 0.58 -6.05 -5.30
C ASP A 19 -0.14 -4.71 -5.07
N GLY A 20 0.51 -3.74 -4.42
CA GLY A 20 -0.09 -2.45 -4.09
C GLY A 20 0.88 -1.48 -3.42
N VAL A 21 0.60 -0.19 -3.54
CA VAL A 21 1.43 0.90 -3.00
C VAL A 21 0.59 1.94 -2.25
N VAL A 22 1.00 2.29 -1.03
CA VAL A 22 0.41 3.37 -0.23
C VAL A 22 1.50 4.40 0.11
N LEU A 23 1.28 5.65 -0.26
CA LEU A 23 2.19 6.76 0.05
C LEU A 23 1.54 7.83 0.92
N GLU A 24 2.25 8.31 1.94
CA GLU A 24 1.74 9.42 2.77
C GLU A 24 1.78 10.77 2.05
N THR A 25 2.76 10.94 1.16
CA THR A 25 2.99 12.18 0.41
C THR A 25 2.77 11.98 -1.08
N GLY A 26 2.58 13.11 -1.77
CA GLY A 26 2.26 13.14 -3.19
C GLY A 26 0.75 13.12 -3.47
N GLY A 27 0.39 13.59 -4.66
CA GLY A 27 -0.99 13.56 -5.17
C GLY A 27 -1.18 12.49 -6.25
N MET A 28 -2.36 12.50 -6.87
CA MET A 28 -2.75 11.59 -7.94
C MET A 28 -1.80 11.61 -9.16
N LEU A 29 -1.09 12.73 -9.36
CA LEU A 29 -0.12 12.95 -10.46
C LEU A 29 1.34 12.88 -9.99
N SER A 30 1.60 12.43 -8.76
CA SER A 30 2.98 12.27 -8.27
C SER A 30 3.73 11.18 -9.04
N HIS A 31 5.06 11.26 -9.01
CA HIS A 31 5.93 10.26 -9.64
C HIS A 31 5.58 8.83 -9.23
N GLY A 32 5.35 8.59 -7.93
CA GLY A 32 4.91 7.28 -7.43
C GLY A 32 3.56 6.83 -7.98
N ALA A 33 2.60 7.73 -8.16
CA ALA A 33 1.28 7.41 -8.71
C ALA A 33 1.32 7.11 -10.21
N ILE A 34 2.18 7.81 -10.97
CA ILE A 34 2.38 7.55 -12.41
C ILE A 34 3.06 6.20 -12.60
N VAL A 35 4.19 5.98 -11.92
CA VAL A 35 4.95 4.73 -11.99
C VAL A 35 4.08 3.53 -11.61
N SER A 36 3.29 3.62 -10.53
CA SER A 36 2.39 2.52 -10.15
C SER A 36 1.41 2.12 -11.26
N ARG A 37 0.87 3.10 -12.00
CA ARG A 37 -0.03 2.85 -13.14
C ARG A 37 0.67 2.19 -14.31
N GLU A 38 1.91 2.58 -14.60
CA GLU A 38 2.73 1.95 -15.65
C GLU A 38 2.96 0.47 -15.38
N TYR A 39 3.11 0.10 -14.10
CA TYR A 39 3.25 -1.30 -13.67
C TYR A 39 1.90 -2.02 -13.44
N GLY A 40 0.76 -1.34 -13.62
CA GLY A 40 -0.56 -1.94 -13.41
C GLY A 40 -0.91 -2.20 -11.93
N ILE A 41 -0.23 -1.51 -11.00
CA ILE A 41 -0.34 -1.73 -9.56
C ILE A 41 -1.29 -0.68 -8.97
N PRO A 42 -2.27 -1.09 -8.14
CA PRO A 42 -3.12 -0.14 -7.44
C PRO A 42 -2.30 0.69 -6.45
N ALA A 43 -2.42 2.01 -6.55
CA ALA A 43 -1.72 2.94 -5.67
C ALA A 43 -2.63 4.04 -5.14
N VAL A 44 -2.48 4.34 -3.85
CA VAL A 44 -3.12 5.48 -3.19
C VAL A 44 -2.03 6.35 -2.57
N THR A 45 -2.08 7.65 -2.86
CA THR A 45 -1.12 8.63 -2.38
C THR A 45 -1.81 9.70 -1.52
N GLY A 46 -1.06 10.39 -0.68
CA GLY A 46 -1.60 11.40 0.23
C GLY A 46 -2.29 10.83 1.47
N VAL A 47 -2.03 9.56 1.82
CA VAL A 47 -2.64 8.90 2.99
C VAL A 47 -1.92 9.32 4.26
N ARG A 48 -2.48 10.28 4.99
CA ARG A 48 -1.84 10.80 6.21
C ARG A 48 -1.61 9.70 7.24
N HIS A 49 -0.39 9.63 7.76
CA HIS A 49 0.02 8.68 8.80
C HIS A 49 -0.15 7.20 8.40
N ALA A 50 -0.12 6.86 7.11
CA ALA A 50 -0.23 5.47 6.65
C ALA A 50 0.82 4.56 7.30
N THR A 51 2.07 5.00 7.42
CA THR A 51 3.17 4.24 8.04
C THR A 51 2.98 4.00 9.55
N ARG A 52 2.14 4.80 10.20
CA ARG A 52 1.81 4.68 11.63
C ARG A 52 0.55 3.86 11.88
N GLN A 53 -0.33 3.75 10.91
CA GLN A 53 -1.61 3.04 11.02
C GLN A 53 -1.53 1.61 10.47
N LEU A 54 -0.74 1.44 9.40
CA LEU A 54 -0.54 0.17 8.72
C LEU A 54 0.66 -0.55 9.30
N HIS A 55 0.44 -1.79 9.71
CA HIS A 55 1.44 -2.63 10.36
C HIS A 55 1.56 -3.98 9.65
N SER A 56 2.77 -4.54 9.70
CA SER A 56 3.03 -5.90 9.23
C SER A 56 2.10 -6.90 9.93
N GLY A 57 1.54 -7.84 9.15
CA GLY A 57 0.58 -8.83 9.64
C GLY A 57 -0.89 -8.43 9.45
N GLN A 58 -1.16 -7.21 9.00
CA GLN A 58 -2.49 -6.80 8.56
C GLN A 58 -2.74 -7.21 7.10
N TRP A 59 -3.99 -7.54 6.81
CA TRP A 59 -4.49 -7.55 5.44
C TRP A 59 -4.86 -6.13 5.05
N ILE A 60 -4.23 -5.62 4.00
CA ILE A 60 -4.43 -4.25 3.53
C ILE A 60 -5.06 -4.32 2.14
N THR A 61 -6.17 -3.62 1.96
CA THR A 61 -6.85 -3.45 0.67
C THR A 61 -6.66 -2.02 0.20
N VAL A 62 -6.25 -1.88 -1.07
CA VAL A 62 -5.99 -0.60 -1.70
C VAL A 62 -6.89 -0.45 -2.91
N ASP A 63 -7.78 0.53 -2.86
CA ASP A 63 -8.61 0.95 -3.99
C ASP A 63 -8.02 2.22 -4.60
N GLY A 64 -7.17 2.03 -5.61
CA GLY A 64 -6.54 3.13 -6.34
C GLY A 64 -7.51 3.95 -7.20
N LYS A 65 -8.74 3.47 -7.44
CA LYS A 65 -9.76 4.20 -8.21
C LYS A 65 -10.47 5.23 -7.35
N ASN A 66 -10.86 4.84 -6.14
CA ASN A 66 -11.57 5.70 -5.19
C ASN A 66 -10.63 6.41 -4.20
N GLY A 67 -9.34 6.04 -4.18
CA GLY A 67 -8.37 6.61 -3.24
C GLY A 67 -8.57 6.10 -1.81
N VAL A 68 -9.06 4.87 -1.65
CA VAL A 68 -9.43 4.31 -0.35
C VAL A 68 -8.42 3.23 0.06
N VAL A 69 -8.01 3.26 1.32
CA VAL A 69 -7.19 2.22 1.94
C VAL A 69 -7.91 1.72 3.18
N SER A 70 -8.10 0.40 3.27
CA SER A 70 -8.67 -0.27 4.43
C SER A 70 -7.77 -1.41 4.87
N TRP A 71 -7.76 -1.72 6.17
CA TRP A 71 -6.99 -2.83 6.70
C TRP A 71 -7.77 -3.62 7.74
N THR A 72 -7.46 -4.90 7.86
CA THR A 72 -7.96 -5.77 8.90
C THR A 72 -6.83 -6.61 9.48
N TRP A 73 -6.97 -7.01 10.73
CA TRP A 73 -6.02 -7.95 11.33
C TRP A 73 -6.24 -9.33 10.75
N LYS A 74 -5.14 -10.02 10.43
CA LYS A 74 -5.21 -11.44 10.09
C LYS A 74 -5.72 -12.17 11.32
N GLU A 75 -6.95 -12.67 11.28
CA GLU A 75 -7.47 -13.55 12.32
C GLU A 75 -6.50 -14.72 12.46
N SER A 76 -5.89 -14.83 13.64
CA SER A 76 -5.18 -16.03 14.03
C SER A 76 -6.20 -17.14 14.02
N THR A 77 -6.05 -18.11 13.12
CA THR A 77 -6.73 -19.40 13.22
C THR A 77 -6.24 -20.09 14.49
N THR A 78 -6.74 -19.66 15.64
CA THR A 78 -6.69 -20.42 16.88
C THR A 78 -7.94 -21.29 16.88
N ASP A 79 -7.92 -22.39 16.12
CA ASP A 79 -8.81 -23.50 16.46
C ASP A 79 -8.22 -24.16 17.70
N ARG A 80 -8.86 -23.88 18.84
CA ARG A 80 -8.88 -24.75 20.01
C ARG A 80 -9.45 -26.10 19.60
N LYS A 81 -8.75 -27.20 19.94
CA LYS A 81 -9.23 -28.48 20.56
C LYS A 81 -7.98 -29.17 21.14
N ASN A 82 -7.58 -28.96 22.40
CA ASN A 82 -7.97 -29.74 23.59
C ASN A 82 -8.77 -31.02 23.33
#